data_AF-A0A1M5KCZ7-F1
#
_entry.id   AF-A0A1M5KCZ7-F1
#
_cell.length_a   1.000
_cell.length_b   1.000
_cell.length_c   1.000
_cell.angle_alpha   90.00
_cell.angle_beta   90.00
_cell.angle_gamma   90.00
#
_symmetry.space_group_name_H-M   'P 1'
#
loop_
_entity.id
_entity.type
_entity.pdbx_description
1 polymer ?
#
loop_
_entity_poly.entity_id
_entity_poly.type
_entity_poly.pdbx_seq_one_letter_code
_entity_poly.pdbx_strand_id
1 'polypeptide(L)'
;MSYLVNQMVNTLSNKVLRLERANSDRDYSGGGWYEEIKYAIYLYSDFSAVYFKESFRSVSGGGLYAPSESSQKDTGKWNVSEEYGRIYLELLFDDNSRQKLETENLGTGIQKLGDQIWSRYLIS
;
A
#
# COMPACT_ATOMS: atom_id res chain seq x y z
N MET A 1 -1.10 -19.15 19.19
CA MET A 1 -0.65 -18.05 18.31
C MET A 1 0.81 -17.77 18.63
N SER A 2 1.69 -17.69 17.63
CA SER A 2 3.11 -17.50 17.91
C SER A 2 3.40 -16.10 18.45
N TYR A 3 4.51 -15.97 19.18
CA TYR A 3 4.94 -14.69 19.73
C TYR A 3 5.16 -13.64 18.64
N LEU A 4 5.79 -14.03 17.54
CA LEU A 4 6.07 -13.16 16.39
C LEU A 4 4.78 -12.66 15.72
N VAL A 5 3.78 -13.54 15.57
CA VAL A 5 2.46 -13.17 15.03
C VAL A 5 1.79 -12.14 15.94
N ASN A 6 1.76 -12.37 17.26
CA ASN A 6 1.16 -11.42 18.21
C ASN A 6 1.87 -10.06 18.18
N GLN A 7 3.20 -10.03 18.12
CA GLN A 7 3.96 -8.79 18.00
C GLN A 7 3.63 -8.03 16.71
N MET A 8 3.52 -8.74 15.58
CA MET A 8 3.20 -8.12 14.30
C MET A 8 1.74 -7.61 14.27
N VAL A 9 0.79 -8.38 14.82
CA VAL A 9 -0.60 -7.91 14.98
C VAL A 9 -0.64 -6.62 15.80
N ASN A 10 0.08 -6.56 16.93
CA ASN A 10 0.16 -5.33 17.74
C ASN A 10 0.81 -4.16 16.98
N THR A 11 1.79 -4.46 16.12
CA THR A 11 2.47 -3.46 15.29
C THR A 11 1.55 -2.87 14.23
N LEU A 12 0.70 -3.70 13.61
CA LEU A 12 -0.15 -3.35 12.48
C LEU A 12 -1.57 -2.92 12.87
N SER A 13 -2.03 -3.31 14.06
CA SER A 13 -3.38 -2.98 14.54
C SER A 13 -3.58 -1.48 14.67
N ASN A 14 -4.71 -1.01 14.13
CA ASN A 14 -5.07 0.39 14.01
C ASN A 14 -3.97 1.22 13.33
N LYS A 15 -3.46 0.73 12.20
CA LYS A 15 -2.46 1.43 11.37
C LYS A 15 -2.89 1.54 9.92
N VAL A 16 -2.38 2.56 9.25
CA VAL A 16 -2.40 2.67 7.80
C VAL A 16 -0.99 2.51 7.25
N LEU A 17 -0.84 1.62 6.27
CA LEU A 17 0.38 1.46 5.48
C LEU A 17 0.22 2.29 4.21
N ARG A 18 1.17 3.17 3.90
CA ARG A 18 1.16 3.99 2.67
C ARG A 18 2.41 3.74 1.84
N LEU A 19 2.22 3.71 0.53
CA LEU A 19 3.27 3.62 -0.48
C LEU A 19 2.94 4.59 -1.61
N GLU A 20 3.89 5.42 -1.98
CA GLU A 20 3.76 6.38 -3.07
C GLU A 20 4.86 6.15 -4.09
N ARG A 21 4.50 6.20 -5.37
CA ARG A 21 5.44 6.09 -6.48
C ARG A 21 5.13 7.21 -7.46
N ALA A 22 6.15 7.98 -7.81
CA ALA A 22 6.05 9.01 -8.83
C ALA A 22 7.14 8.78 -9.88
N ASN A 23 6.74 8.84 -11.14
CA ASN A 23 7.63 8.82 -12.30
C ASN A 23 7.36 10.08 -13.12
N SER A 24 8.42 10.64 -13.68
CA SER A 24 8.29 11.80 -14.57
C SER A 24 9.39 11.80 -15.61
N ASP A 25 9.05 12.23 -16.81
CA ASP A 25 10.02 12.58 -17.83
C ASP A 25 9.70 13.96 -18.39
N ARG A 26 10.76 14.71 -18.70
CA ARG A 26 10.67 16.01 -19.35
C ARG A 26 11.60 15.97 -20.54
N ASP A 27 11.03 16.08 -21.73
CA ASP A 27 11.84 16.33 -22.91
C ASP A 27 12.15 17.84 -23.00
N TYR A 28 13.36 18.19 -23.44
CA TYR A 28 13.76 19.59 -23.63
C TYR A 28 13.00 20.25 -24.81
N SER A 29 12.05 19.55 -25.44
CA SER A 29 11.16 20.03 -26.50
C SER A 29 9.83 20.60 -26.00
N GLY A 30 9.65 20.73 -24.67
CA GLY A 30 8.46 21.34 -24.08
C GLY A 30 7.28 20.37 -23.93
N GLY A 31 7.54 19.08 -24.06
CA GLY A 31 6.65 17.99 -23.70
C GLY A 31 7.17 17.20 -22.49
N GLY A 32 6.30 16.35 -21.95
CA GLY A 32 6.65 15.53 -20.80
C GLY A 32 5.48 14.70 -20.33
N TRP A 33 5.79 13.66 -19.57
CA TRP A 33 4.79 12.83 -18.91
C TRP A 33 5.08 12.73 -17.43
N TYR A 34 4.02 12.61 -16.65
CA TYR A 34 4.07 12.40 -15.21
C TYR A 34 3.07 11.33 -14.84
N GLU A 35 3.45 10.45 -13.94
CA GLU A 35 2.61 9.44 -13.33
C GLU A 35 2.86 9.38 -11.83
N GLU A 36 1.78 9.34 -11.07
CA GLU A 36 1.79 9.12 -9.64
C GLU A 36 0.83 7.99 -9.31
N ILE A 37 1.25 7.06 -8.47
CA ILE A 37 0.41 6.01 -7.92
C ILE A 37 0.58 5.98 -6.41
N LYS A 38 -0.52 6.15 -5.69
CA LYS A 38 -0.60 6.10 -4.23
C LYS A 38 -1.38 4.87 -3.81
N TYR A 39 -0.83 4.16 -2.84
CA TYR A 39 -1.46 3.01 -2.22
C TYR A 39 -1.63 3.24 -0.73
N ALA A 40 -2.77 2.83 -0.18
CA ALA A 40 -2.99 2.83 1.26
C ALA A 40 -3.71 1.55 1.71
N ILE A 41 -3.23 0.94 2.79
CA ILE A 41 -3.85 -0.23 3.43
C ILE A 41 -4.18 0.14 4.87
N TYR A 42 -5.47 0.32 5.17
CA TYR A 42 -5.98 0.55 6.51
C TYR A 42 -6.21 -0.80 7.17
N LEU A 43 -5.57 -1.04 8.31
CA LEU A 43 -5.65 -2.26 9.11
C LEU A 43 -6.26 -1.88 10.46
N TYR A 44 -7.59 -2.04 10.56
CA TYR A 44 -8.32 -1.69 11.77
C TYR A 44 -8.13 -2.73 12.85
N SER A 45 -8.34 -2.33 14.11
CA SER A 45 -8.12 -3.20 15.28
C SER A 45 -9.13 -4.35 15.40
N ASP A 46 -10.25 -4.26 14.69
CA ASP A 46 -11.27 -5.31 14.61
C ASP A 46 -11.00 -6.33 13.49
N PHE A 47 -9.81 -6.29 12.89
CA PHE A 47 -9.37 -7.10 11.75
C PHE A 47 -10.09 -6.81 10.43
N SER A 48 -10.86 -5.73 10.35
CA SER A 48 -11.32 -5.19 9.06
C SER A 48 -10.20 -4.43 8.34
N ALA A 49 -10.23 -4.47 7.01
CA ALA A 49 -9.24 -3.83 6.16
C ALA A 49 -9.89 -3.01 5.05
N VAL A 50 -9.25 -1.90 4.69
CA VAL A 50 -9.60 -1.12 3.50
C VAL A 50 -8.35 -0.84 2.70
N TYR A 51 -8.38 -1.19 1.42
CA TYR A 51 -7.32 -0.95 0.45
C TYR A 51 -7.75 0.18 -0.49
N PHE A 52 -6.86 1.16 -0.67
CA PHE A 52 -7.03 2.23 -1.64
C PHE A 52 -5.87 2.24 -2.61
N LYS A 53 -6.19 2.49 -3.88
CA LYS A 53 -5.23 2.79 -4.93
C LYS A 53 -5.71 4.02 -5.69
N GLU A 54 -4.90 5.07 -5.67
CA GLU A 54 -5.13 6.29 -6.44
C GLU A 54 -4.04 6.39 -7.49
N SER A 55 -4.40 6.89 -8.66
CA SER A 55 -3.45 7.13 -9.73
C SER A 55 -3.77 8.43 -10.44
N PHE A 56 -2.72 9.18 -10.73
CA PHE A 56 -2.75 10.40 -11.50
C PHE A 56 -1.74 10.26 -12.64
N ARG A 57 -2.13 10.63 -13.85
CA ARG A 57 -1.27 10.67 -15.01
C ARG A 57 -1.48 11.97 -15.75
N SER A 58 -0.42 12.54 -16.30
CA SER A 58 -0.56 13.67 -17.22
C SER A 58 0.47 13.62 -18.32
N VAL A 59 0.06 13.97 -19.53
CA VAL A 59 0.94 14.16 -20.68
C VAL A 59 0.82 15.60 -21.15
N SER A 60 1.95 16.21 -21.50
CA SER A 60 2.04 17.57 -22.00
C SER A 60 2.90 17.63 -23.26
N GLY A 61 2.61 18.57 -24.16
CA GLY A 61 3.42 18.83 -25.36
C GLY A 61 2.79 19.88 -26.26
N GLY A 62 3.59 20.79 -26.82
CA GLY A 62 3.11 21.79 -27.78
C GLY A 62 2.00 22.70 -27.26
N GLY A 63 1.96 22.97 -25.95
CA GLY A 63 0.90 23.74 -25.29
C GLY A 63 -0.37 22.96 -24.94
N LEU A 64 -0.42 21.65 -25.24
CA LEU A 64 -1.50 20.76 -24.85
C LEU A 64 -1.17 20.03 -23.55
N TYR A 65 -2.21 19.76 -22.75
CA TYR A 65 -2.13 19.06 -21.47
C TYR A 65 -3.33 18.12 -21.30
N ALA A 66 -3.06 16.85 -21.01
CA ALA A 66 -4.08 15.82 -20.85
C ALA A 66 -3.88 15.06 -19.52
N PRO A 67 -4.58 15.46 -18.44
CA PRO A 67 -4.57 14.74 -17.18
C PRO A 67 -5.58 13.57 -17.19
N SER A 68 -5.30 12.56 -16.37
CA SER A 68 -6.18 11.41 -16.13
C SER A 68 -6.02 10.96 -14.68
N GLU A 69 -7.14 10.77 -14.00
CA GLU A 69 -7.20 10.33 -12.61
C GLU A 69 -8.05 9.07 -12.50
N SER A 70 -7.66 8.14 -11.64
CA SER A 70 -8.51 7.03 -11.26
C SER A 70 -8.25 6.58 -9.82
N SER A 71 -9.32 6.17 -9.15
CA SER A 71 -9.28 5.65 -7.79
C SER A 71 -9.99 4.30 -7.70
N GLN A 72 -9.42 3.38 -6.97
CA GLN A 72 -10.01 2.10 -6.60
C GLN A 72 -10.01 1.95 -5.09
N LYS A 73 -11.10 1.37 -4.56
CA LYS A 73 -11.27 1.04 -3.15
C LYS A 73 -11.76 -0.40 -3.05
N ASP A 74 -11.02 -1.22 -2.30
CA ASP A 74 -11.40 -2.58 -1.98
C ASP A 74 -11.52 -2.73 -0.45
N THR A 75 -12.48 -3.51 0.01
CA THR A 75 -12.73 -3.77 1.43
C THR A 75 -12.54 -5.26 1.74
N GLY A 76 -12.23 -5.56 3.00
CA GLY A 76 -12.03 -6.95 3.40
C GLY A 76 -11.59 -7.10 4.85
N LYS A 77 -10.85 -8.17 5.10
CA LYS A 77 -10.27 -8.53 6.40
C LYS A 77 -8.78 -8.72 6.28
N TRP A 78 -8.08 -8.56 7.39
CA TRP A 78 -6.66 -8.85 7.47
C TRP A 78 -6.33 -9.79 8.63
N ASN A 79 -5.23 -10.52 8.48
CA ASN A 79 -4.65 -11.34 9.53
C ASN A 79 -3.13 -11.43 9.36
N VAL A 80 -2.45 -11.99 10.35
CA VAL A 80 -1.03 -12.31 10.29
C VAL A 80 -0.84 -13.81 10.50
N SER A 81 -0.02 -14.42 9.64
CA SER A 81 0.37 -15.83 9.75
C SER A 81 1.89 -15.97 9.81
N GLU A 82 2.35 -17.13 10.29
CA GLU A 82 3.76 -17.51 10.31
C GLU A 82 3.95 -18.82 9.56
N GLU A 83 4.88 -18.82 8.60
CA GLU A 83 5.26 -20.02 7.85
C GLU A 83 6.78 -20.07 7.70
N TYR A 84 7.37 -21.19 8.09
CA TYR A 84 8.83 -21.42 8.00
C TYR A 84 9.67 -20.31 8.66
N GLY A 85 9.19 -19.76 9.78
CA GLY A 85 9.86 -18.69 10.53
C GLY A 85 9.74 -17.30 9.90
N ARG A 86 8.92 -17.15 8.85
CA ARG A 86 8.61 -15.86 8.21
C ARG A 86 7.18 -15.45 8.54
N ILE A 87 6.98 -14.14 8.67
CA ILE A 87 5.68 -13.56 9.00
C ILE A 87 5.04 -13.02 7.72
N TYR A 88 3.73 -13.22 7.58
CA TYR A 88 2.96 -12.80 6.42
C TYR A 88 1.75 -11.98 6.84
N LEU A 89 1.51 -10.88 6.14
CA LEU A 89 0.24 -10.16 6.16
C LEU A 89 -0.68 -10.81 5.13
N GLU A 90 -1.83 -11.29 5.58
CA GLU A 90 -2.87 -11.88 4.75
C GLU A 90 -4.05 -10.91 4.65
N LEU A 91 -4.47 -10.63 3.42
CA LEU A 91 -5.67 -9.86 3.11
C LEU A 91 -6.67 -10.78 2.41
N LEU A 92 -7.91 -10.78 2.90
CA LEU A 92 -9.05 -11.44 2.27
C LEU A 92 -10.06 -10.36 1.91
N PHE A 93 -10.22 -10.10 0.62
CA PHE A 93 -11.15 -9.10 0.12
C PHE A 93 -12.58 -9.65 0.01
N ASP A 94 -13.56 -8.74 -0.05
CA ASP A 94 -14.98 -9.10 -0.12
C ASP A 94 -15.37 -9.83 -1.42
N ASP A 95 -14.57 -9.69 -2.48
CA ASP A 95 -14.69 -10.47 -3.72
C ASP A 95 -14.10 -11.90 -3.62
N ASN A 96 -13.67 -12.31 -2.43
CA ASN A 96 -12.94 -13.54 -2.11
C ASN A 96 -11.53 -13.64 -2.70
N SER A 97 -11.00 -12.60 -3.34
CA SER A 97 -9.60 -12.55 -3.71
C SER A 97 -8.73 -12.47 -2.44
N ARG A 98 -7.51 -13.00 -2.54
CA ARG A 98 -6.58 -13.11 -1.41
C ARG A 98 -5.23 -12.57 -1.81
N GLN A 99 -4.60 -11.85 -0.89
CA GLN A 99 -3.21 -11.47 -1.00
C GLN A 99 -2.47 -11.92 0.25
N LYS A 100 -1.25 -12.42 0.05
CA LYS A 100 -0.36 -12.82 1.12
C LYS A 100 1.01 -12.25 0.83
N LEU A 101 1.49 -11.41 1.73
CA LEU A 101 2.74 -10.66 1.56
C LEU A 101 3.62 -10.91 2.77
N GLU A 102 4.87 -11.33 2.53
CA GLU A 102 5.87 -11.40 3.60
C GLU A 102 6.01 -10.01 4.23
N THR A 103 6.03 -9.93 5.56
CA THR A 103 5.93 -8.67 6.29
C THR A 103 6.96 -8.58 7.39
N GLU A 104 7.66 -7.45 7.44
CA GLU A 104 8.74 -7.20 8.40
C GLU A 104 8.64 -5.77 8.95
N ASN A 105 8.68 -5.64 10.29
CA ASN A 105 8.71 -4.33 10.93
C ASN A 105 10.16 -3.83 10.96
N LEU A 106 10.46 -2.80 10.17
CA LEU A 106 11.79 -2.21 10.07
C LEU A 106 12.03 -1.08 11.10
N GLY A 107 11.11 -0.90 12.06
CA GLY A 107 11.20 0.16 13.08
C GLY A 107 10.72 1.53 12.58
N THR A 108 10.67 2.54 13.46
CA THR A 108 10.45 3.97 13.10
C THR A 108 9.27 4.27 12.15
N GLY A 109 8.18 3.49 12.23
CA GLY A 109 7.04 3.67 11.33
C GLY A 109 7.30 3.19 9.91
N ILE A 110 8.23 2.25 9.72
CA ILE A 110 8.54 1.63 8.43
C ILE A 110 8.13 0.16 8.49
N GLN A 111 7.46 -0.30 7.43
CA GLN A 111 7.00 -1.68 7.26
C GLN A 111 7.44 -2.19 5.89
N LYS A 112 8.08 -3.35 5.83
CA LYS A 112 8.29 -4.06 4.57
C LYS A 112 7.08 -4.94 4.29
N LEU A 113 6.58 -4.91 3.05
CA LEU A 113 5.58 -5.84 2.52
C LEU A 113 6.06 -6.37 1.16
N GLY A 114 6.36 -7.67 1.09
CA GLY A 114 7.07 -8.27 -0.05
C GLY A 114 8.38 -7.54 -0.30
N ASP A 115 8.58 -7.06 -1.53
CA ASP A 115 9.79 -6.32 -1.93
C ASP A 115 9.65 -4.79 -1.77
N GLN A 116 8.60 -4.32 -1.09
CA GLN A 116 8.28 -2.89 -1.00
C GLN A 116 8.39 -2.37 0.43
N ILE A 117 8.82 -1.12 0.56
CA ILE A 117 8.90 -0.41 1.84
C ILE A 117 7.73 0.56 1.92
N TRP A 118 6.93 0.40 2.97
CA TRP A 118 5.75 1.19 3.27
C TRP A 118 5.98 2.03 4.51
N SER A 119 5.39 3.22 4.53
CA SER A 119 5.29 4.03 5.75
C SER A 119 4.06 3.61 6.54
N ARG A 120 4.21 3.38 7.83
CA ARG A 120 3.18 2.93 8.78
C ARG A 120 2.81 4.07 9.71
N TYR A 121 1.55 4.49 9.67
CA TYR A 121 1.00 5.56 10.50
C TYR A 121 -0.16 5.06 11.36
N LEU A 122 -0.50 5.80 12.41
CA LEU A 122 -1.74 5.60 13.15
C LEU A 122 -2.94 6.01 12.28
N ILE A 123 -4.05 5.28 12.37
CA ILE A 123 -5.32 5.75 11.82
C ILE A 123 -5.85 6.82 12.79
N SER A 124 -6.07 8.03 12.27
CA SER A 124 -6.61 9.19 12.99
C SER A 124 -8.13 9.24 12.94
#